data_AF-A0A7V1MI24-F1
#
_entry.id   AF-A0A7V1MI24-F1
#
_cell.length_a   1.000
_cell.length_b   1.000
_cell.length_c   1.000
_cell.angle_alpha   90.00
_cell.angle_beta   90.00
_cell.angle_gamma   90.00
#
_symmetry.space_group_name_H-M   'P 1'
#
loop_
_entity.id
_entity.type
_entity.pdbx_description
1 polymer ?
#
loop_
_entity_poly.entity_id
_entity_poly.type
_entity_poly.pdbx_seq_one_letter_code
_entity_poly.pdbx_strand_id
1 'polypeptide(L)'
;MRHHGRRRWIIGLILVIWGTTLSALSQTAPQERRSVPPAPDRRPDEGEGPFERLIIRGATLIDGTGAPPIGPVDIVIEGNRIKEIRSVGYPRVPIREANRPQGATREIDAHGMYVLPGFVDLHGHIGGVAQGTPAEYVYKLWMAHGITTVRDPGSGNGVDWTLRERERSARNQIVAPRIFVYVRPGMGWDRGPITTPEL
;
A
#
# COMPACT_ATOMS: atom_id res chain seq x y z
N MET A 1 66.08 8.25 -83.89
CA MET A 1 66.58 9.25 -82.92
C MET A 1 65.75 9.15 -81.65
N ARG A 2 66.43 8.96 -80.49
CA ARG A 2 66.17 9.46 -79.12
C ARG A 2 64.71 9.84 -78.74
N HIS A 3 64.16 9.59 -77.55
CA HIS A 3 64.60 9.08 -76.24
C HIS A 3 63.34 9.01 -75.35
N HIS A 4 63.37 8.18 -74.30
CA HIS A 4 62.57 8.25 -73.05
C HIS A 4 61.04 8.10 -73.15
N GLY A 5 60.36 7.19 -72.44
CA GLY A 5 60.63 6.62 -71.12
C GLY A 5 59.75 7.31 -70.08
N ARG A 6 58.62 6.70 -69.70
CA ARG A 6 58.05 6.75 -68.34
C ARG A 6 56.91 5.75 -68.17
N ARG A 7 57.16 4.79 -67.28
CA ARG A 7 56.20 3.83 -66.73
C ARG A 7 55.09 4.57 -65.99
N ARG A 8 53.84 4.14 -66.17
CA ARG A 8 52.74 4.43 -65.25
C ARG A 8 52.02 3.13 -64.91
N TRP A 9 52.07 2.79 -63.64
CA TRP A 9 51.40 1.66 -63.01
C TRP A 9 49.90 1.97 -62.94
N ILE A 10 49.05 1.08 -63.45
CA ILE A 10 47.61 1.14 -63.22
C ILE A 10 47.32 0.17 -62.08
N ILE A 11 47.03 0.74 -60.92
CA ILE A 11 46.58 0.05 -59.71
C ILE A 11 45.12 -0.35 -59.94
N GLY A 12 44.82 -1.65 -59.84
CA GLY A 12 43.46 -2.18 -59.88
C GLY A 12 42.68 -1.75 -58.65
N LEU A 13 41.52 -1.13 -58.88
CA LEU A 13 40.59 -0.70 -57.84
C LEU A 13 39.76 -1.92 -57.39
N ILE A 14 40.09 -2.50 -56.23
CA ILE A 14 39.24 -3.48 -55.56
C ILE A 14 38.14 -2.71 -54.83
N LEU A 15 36.90 -2.82 -55.33
CA LEU A 15 35.71 -2.27 -54.69
C LEU A 15 35.24 -3.27 -53.61
N VAL A 16 35.71 -3.08 -52.38
CA VAL A 16 35.21 -3.84 -51.22
C VAL A 16 33.91 -3.17 -50.74
N ILE A 17 32.77 -3.78 -51.06
CA ILE A 17 31.47 -3.38 -50.52
C ILE A 17 31.42 -3.87 -49.07
N TRP A 18 31.74 -2.97 -48.13
CA TRP A 18 31.44 -3.19 -46.71
C TRP A 18 29.94 -3.03 -46.52
N GLY A 19 29.23 -4.15 -46.36
CA GLY A 19 27.85 -4.16 -45.91
C GLY A 19 27.78 -3.67 -44.46
N THR A 20 27.41 -2.41 -44.27
CA THR A 20 26.99 -1.90 -42.97
C THR A 20 25.56 -2.34 -42.71
N THR A 21 25.39 -3.51 -42.10
CA THR A 21 24.15 -3.87 -41.42
C THR A 21 24.00 -2.97 -40.20
N LEU A 22 23.32 -1.84 -40.40
CA LEU A 22 22.88 -0.96 -39.31
C LEU A 22 21.85 -1.75 -38.49
N SER A 23 22.32 -2.49 -37.48
CA SER A 23 21.45 -3.06 -36.47
C SER A 23 20.87 -1.88 -35.70
N ALA A 24 19.64 -1.49 -36.03
CA ALA A 24 18.89 -0.53 -35.26
C ALA A 24 18.65 -1.14 -33.87
N LEU A 25 19.50 -0.78 -32.91
CA LEU A 25 19.17 -0.89 -31.50
C LEU A 25 17.93 -0.01 -31.28
N SER A 26 16.74 -0.63 -31.35
CA SER A 26 15.53 -0.03 -30.81
C SER A 26 15.78 0.21 -29.33
N GLN A 27 16.23 1.43 -29.01
CA GLN A 27 16.10 1.97 -27.67
C GLN A 27 14.60 2.12 -27.43
N THR A 28 13.97 1.09 -26.86
CA THR A 28 12.69 1.27 -26.20
C THR A 28 12.95 2.29 -25.10
N ALA A 29 12.54 3.54 -25.32
CA ALA A 29 12.47 4.53 -24.27
C ALA A 29 11.78 3.87 -23.06
N PRO A 30 12.31 3.99 -21.83
CA PRO A 30 11.68 3.40 -20.67
C PRO A 30 10.24 3.92 -20.62
N GLN A 31 9.28 3.01 -20.77
CA GLN A 31 7.88 3.34 -20.64
C GLN A 31 7.69 3.98 -19.26
N GLU A 32 7.28 5.26 -19.22
CA GLU A 32 7.01 5.95 -17.97
C GLU A 32 6.10 5.06 -17.13
N ARG A 33 6.61 4.59 -16.00
CA ARG A 33 5.81 3.77 -15.09
C ARG A 33 4.61 4.63 -14.72
N ARG A 34 3.40 4.23 -15.09
CA ARG A 34 2.16 4.91 -14.67
C ARG A 34 1.88 4.74 -13.18
N SER A 35 2.52 3.76 -12.54
CA SER A 35 2.25 3.34 -11.16
C SER A 35 3.53 3.19 -10.35
N VAL A 36 3.44 3.42 -9.05
CA VAL A 36 4.52 3.08 -8.10
C VAL A 36 4.68 1.55 -7.96
N PRO A 37 5.85 1.07 -7.47
CA PRO A 37 5.98 -0.33 -7.08
C PRO A 37 4.88 -0.70 -6.06
N PRO A 38 4.16 -1.83 -6.26
CA PRO A 38 3.19 -2.34 -5.29
C PRO A 38 3.90 -2.77 -4.00
N ALA A 39 3.16 -2.94 -2.92
CA ALA A 39 3.72 -3.44 -1.68
C ALA A 39 4.23 -4.88 -1.87
N PRO A 40 5.39 -5.26 -1.30
CA PRO A 40 5.83 -6.65 -1.29
C PRO A 40 4.89 -7.48 -0.44
N ASP A 41 4.96 -8.81 -0.59
CA ASP A 41 4.23 -9.71 0.30
C ASP A 41 4.69 -9.52 1.75
N ARG A 42 3.72 -9.62 2.66
CA ARG A 42 3.90 -9.50 4.10
C ARG A 42 4.92 -10.53 4.58
N ARG A 43 5.91 -10.06 5.34
CA ARG A 43 6.96 -10.90 5.91
C ARG A 43 6.46 -11.61 7.17
N PRO A 44 7.06 -12.76 7.57
CA PRO A 44 6.65 -13.50 8.76
C PRO A 44 6.73 -12.71 10.07
N ASP A 45 7.59 -11.70 10.15
CA ASP A 45 7.82 -10.84 11.31
C ASP A 45 6.91 -9.58 11.34
N GLU A 46 6.12 -9.35 10.30
CA GLU A 46 5.31 -8.13 10.18
C GLU A 46 3.92 -8.28 10.80
N GLY A 47 3.86 -8.46 12.13
CA GLY A 47 2.64 -8.44 12.94
C GLY A 47 2.32 -9.77 13.63
N GLU A 48 1.93 -9.71 14.90
CA GLU A 48 1.87 -10.86 15.79
C GLU A 48 0.51 -11.61 15.81
N GLY A 49 -0.57 -10.97 15.35
CA GLY A 49 -1.91 -11.54 15.34
C GLY A 49 -2.31 -12.20 14.00
N PRO A 50 -3.55 -12.71 13.90
CA PRO A 50 -4.60 -12.65 14.91
C PRO A 50 -4.36 -13.59 16.09
N PHE A 51 -4.72 -13.15 17.30
CA PHE A 51 -4.67 -13.99 18.50
C PHE A 51 -6.00 -14.73 18.68
N GLU A 52 -5.97 -15.94 19.24
CA GLU A 52 -7.20 -16.64 19.63
C GLU A 52 -8.01 -15.78 20.60
N ARG A 53 -7.36 -15.22 21.61
CA ARG A 53 -7.96 -14.30 22.57
C ARG A 53 -6.95 -13.27 23.09
N LEU A 54 -7.02 -12.06 22.54
CA LEU A 54 -6.30 -10.89 23.03
C LEU A 54 -7.15 -10.15 24.07
N ILE A 55 -6.55 -9.77 25.20
CA ILE A 55 -7.19 -8.87 26.18
C ILE A 55 -6.33 -7.63 26.37
N ILE A 56 -6.90 -6.45 26.09
CA ILE A 56 -6.32 -5.15 26.42
C ILE A 56 -6.85 -4.76 27.80
N ARG A 57 -5.96 -4.54 28.77
CA ARG A 57 -6.29 -4.44 30.20
C ARG A 57 -6.34 -2.99 30.67
N GLY A 58 -7.41 -2.62 31.37
CA GLY A 58 -7.47 -1.42 32.21
C GLY A 58 -7.41 -0.07 31.49
N ALA A 59 -7.79 -0.02 30.22
CA ALA A 59 -7.71 1.18 29.40
C ALA A 59 -8.81 2.21 29.72
N THR A 60 -8.56 3.48 29.40
CA THR A 60 -9.62 4.48 29.21
C THR A 60 -10.06 4.46 27.74
N LEU A 61 -11.30 4.08 27.47
CA LEU A 61 -11.86 3.97 26.12
C LEU A 61 -12.46 5.28 25.66
N ILE A 62 -12.05 5.72 24.47
CA ILE A 62 -12.72 6.74 23.67
C ILE A 62 -13.28 6.02 22.44
N ASP A 63 -14.58 5.76 22.39
CA ASP A 63 -15.18 4.85 21.41
C ASP A 63 -15.47 5.48 20.03
N GLY A 64 -15.24 6.79 19.89
CA GLY A 64 -15.48 7.54 18.64
C GLY A 64 -16.90 8.03 18.44
N THR A 65 -17.82 7.79 19.38
CA THR A 65 -19.22 8.27 19.31
C THR A 65 -19.38 9.75 19.67
N GLY A 66 -18.34 10.35 20.26
CA GLY A 66 -18.40 11.69 20.86
C GLY A 66 -18.89 11.70 22.31
N ALA A 67 -19.26 10.54 22.87
CA ALA A 67 -19.56 10.40 24.29
C ALA A 67 -18.30 10.63 25.16
N PRO A 68 -18.48 10.96 26.46
CA PRO A 68 -17.35 11.04 27.39
C PRO A 68 -16.56 9.72 27.45
N PRO A 69 -15.23 9.77 27.65
CA PRO A 69 -14.42 8.57 27.81
C PRO A 69 -14.87 7.71 29.00
N ILE A 70 -14.82 6.38 28.85
CA ILE A 70 -15.18 5.44 29.91
C ILE A 70 -13.98 4.57 30.32
N GLY A 71 -13.83 4.27 31.60
CA GLY A 71 -12.75 3.41 32.06
C GLY A 71 -12.61 3.31 33.57
N PRO A 72 -11.79 2.37 34.07
CA PRO A 72 -11.04 1.39 33.29
C PRO A 72 -11.94 0.31 32.64
N VAL A 73 -11.60 -0.06 31.41
CA VAL A 73 -12.21 -1.18 30.69
C VAL A 73 -11.17 -2.24 30.29
N ASP A 74 -11.61 -3.49 30.27
CA ASP A 74 -10.91 -4.57 29.58
C ASP A 74 -11.60 -4.81 28.22
N ILE A 75 -10.83 -4.88 27.14
CA ILE A 75 -11.32 -5.12 25.77
C ILE A 75 -10.85 -6.50 25.34
N VAL A 76 -11.80 -7.37 25.01
CA VAL A 76 -11.54 -8.73 24.53
C VAL A 76 -11.68 -8.76 23.01
N ILE A 77 -10.65 -9.27 22.34
CA ILE A 77 -10.60 -9.45 20.89
C ILE A 77 -10.31 -10.92 20.61
N GLU A 78 -11.18 -11.56 19.82
CA GLU A 78 -11.01 -12.95 19.39
C GLU A 78 -10.82 -12.98 17.87
N GLY A 79 -9.69 -13.53 17.43
CA GLY A 79 -9.27 -13.47 16.03
C GLY A 79 -9.06 -12.04 15.55
N ASN A 80 -10.05 -11.49 14.85
CA ASN A 80 -10.03 -10.14 14.29
C ASN A 80 -11.33 -9.36 14.59
N ARG A 81 -12.00 -9.69 15.70
CA ARG A 81 -13.26 -9.05 16.12
C ARG A 81 -13.24 -8.73 17.60
N ILE A 82 -13.76 -7.54 17.93
CA ILE A 82 -14.06 -7.19 19.32
C ILE A 82 -15.21 -8.09 19.78
N LYS A 83 -14.92 -8.92 20.79
CA LYS A 83 -15.87 -9.85 21.38
C LYS A 83 -16.66 -9.22 22.52
N GLU A 84 -15.97 -8.45 23.35
CA GLU A 84 -16.52 -7.89 24.59
C GLU A 84 -15.73 -6.64 24.99
N ILE A 85 -16.44 -5.65 25.54
CA ILE A 85 -15.85 -4.52 26.26
C ILE A 85 -16.47 -4.53 27.65
N ARG A 86 -15.65 -4.70 28.68
CA ARG A 86 -16.11 -4.82 30.07
C ARG A 86 -15.55 -3.68 30.90
N SER A 87 -16.42 -2.89 31.54
CA SER A 87 -15.98 -2.02 32.62
C SER A 87 -15.52 -2.85 33.81
N VAL A 88 -14.29 -2.61 34.27
CA VAL A 88 -13.67 -3.37 35.38
C VAL A 88 -13.55 -2.54 36.65
N GLY A 89 -14.05 -1.31 36.65
CA GLY A 89 -14.10 -0.47 37.84
C GLY A 89 -14.33 1.00 37.50
N TYR A 90 -14.01 1.84 38.47
CA TYR A 90 -14.01 3.29 38.37
C TYR A 90 -12.60 3.83 38.65
N PRO A 91 -12.25 5.03 38.16
CA PRO A 91 -10.97 5.64 38.49
C PRO A 91 -10.75 5.71 40.00
N ARG A 92 -9.56 5.29 40.46
CA ARG A 92 -9.13 5.26 41.87
C ARG A 92 -9.87 4.25 42.77
N VAL A 93 -10.68 3.35 42.21
CA VAL A 93 -11.25 2.21 42.95
C VAL A 93 -10.47 0.94 42.59
N PRO A 94 -10.05 0.10 43.56
CA PRO A 94 -9.38 -1.16 43.26
C PRO A 94 -10.22 -2.05 42.33
N ILE A 95 -9.58 -2.54 41.27
CA ILE A 95 -10.22 -3.47 40.32
C ILE A 95 -10.43 -4.82 41.01
N ARG A 96 -11.60 -5.42 40.81
CA ARG A 96 -11.90 -6.77 41.30
C ARG A 96 -11.46 -7.80 40.27
N GLU A 97 -10.29 -8.38 40.46
CA GLU A 97 -9.67 -9.34 39.52
C GLU A 97 -10.58 -10.52 39.15
N ALA A 98 -11.36 -11.03 40.12
CA ALA A 98 -12.31 -12.12 39.89
C ALA A 98 -13.40 -11.83 38.83
N ASN A 99 -13.67 -10.55 38.56
CA ASN A 99 -14.71 -10.12 37.62
C ASN A 99 -14.17 -9.74 36.23
N ARG A 100 -12.84 -9.81 36.04
CA ARG A 100 -12.21 -9.47 34.76
C ARG A 100 -12.34 -10.62 33.77
N PRO A 101 -12.34 -10.35 32.45
CA PRO A 101 -12.33 -11.41 31.46
C PRO A 101 -11.05 -12.26 31.60
N GLN A 102 -11.17 -13.58 31.52
CA GLN A 102 -10.06 -14.53 31.72
C GLN A 102 -9.63 -15.19 30.41
N GLY A 103 -8.56 -15.99 30.48
CA GLY A 103 -8.14 -16.88 29.39
C GLY A 103 -7.46 -16.19 28.21
N ALA A 104 -6.77 -15.07 28.43
CA ALA A 104 -6.01 -14.43 27.37
C ALA A 104 -4.89 -15.34 26.84
N THR A 105 -4.82 -15.50 25.52
CA THR A 105 -3.62 -16.02 24.86
C THR A 105 -2.57 -14.93 24.66
N ARG A 106 -3.00 -13.66 24.65
CA ARG A 106 -2.14 -12.49 24.67
C ARG A 106 -2.78 -11.38 25.50
N GLU A 107 -1.96 -10.68 26.28
CA GLU A 107 -2.39 -9.49 27.02
C GLU A 107 -1.59 -8.26 26.60
N ILE A 108 -2.25 -7.10 26.67
CA ILE A 108 -1.65 -5.78 26.58
C ILE A 108 -2.06 -5.01 27.82
N ASP A 109 -1.09 -4.57 28.62
CA ASP A 109 -1.34 -3.67 29.74
C ASP A 109 -1.51 -2.23 29.25
N ALA A 110 -2.71 -1.67 29.43
CA ALA A 110 -3.06 -0.32 29.03
C ALA A 110 -3.55 0.54 30.23
N HIS A 111 -3.20 0.18 31.47
CA HIS A 111 -3.54 1.00 32.62
C HIS A 111 -2.93 2.40 32.50
N GLY A 112 -3.75 3.43 32.72
CA GLY A 112 -3.34 4.83 32.56
C GLY A 112 -3.19 5.28 31.10
N MET A 113 -3.46 4.40 30.14
CA MET A 113 -3.45 4.71 28.70
C MET A 113 -4.87 4.88 28.17
N TYR A 114 -4.94 5.41 26.94
CA TYR A 114 -6.18 5.56 26.19
C TYR A 114 -6.22 4.56 25.04
N VAL A 115 -7.41 4.04 24.75
CA VAL A 115 -7.68 3.23 23.57
C VAL A 115 -8.70 3.96 22.71
N LEU A 116 -8.40 4.05 21.41
CA LEU A 116 -9.23 4.67 20.38
C LEU A 116 -9.51 3.64 19.26
N PRO A 117 -10.59 3.81 18.48
CA PRO A 117 -10.74 3.15 17.20
C PRO A 117 -9.53 3.42 16.30
N GLY A 118 -9.20 2.46 15.43
CA GLY A 118 -8.25 2.70 14.36
C GLY A 118 -8.74 3.83 13.45
N PHE A 119 -7.85 4.73 13.05
CA PHE A 119 -8.22 5.89 12.26
C PHE A 119 -8.64 5.52 10.84
N VAL A 120 -9.58 6.30 10.31
CA VAL A 120 -10.12 6.18 8.95
C VAL A 120 -9.76 7.44 8.19
N ASP A 121 -8.84 7.31 7.23
CA ASP A 121 -8.48 8.40 6.32
C ASP A 121 -9.42 8.39 5.11
N LEU A 122 -10.18 9.47 4.92
CA LEU A 122 -11.17 9.58 3.85
C LEU A 122 -10.58 10.06 2.51
N HIS A 123 -9.31 10.46 2.49
CA HIS A 123 -8.66 11.01 1.30
C HIS A 123 -7.16 10.70 1.29
N GLY A 124 -6.81 9.42 1.12
CA GLY A 124 -5.43 8.98 1.04
C GLY A 124 -5.04 8.59 -0.38
N HIS A 125 -3.95 9.14 -0.90
CA HIS A 125 -3.36 8.70 -2.16
C HIS A 125 -2.21 7.73 -1.92
N ILE A 126 -2.24 6.57 -2.58
CA ILE A 126 -1.22 5.51 -2.41
C ILE A 126 0.06 5.87 -3.19
N GLY A 127 0.67 7.00 -2.84
CA GLY A 127 1.85 7.48 -3.52
C GLY A 127 1.57 7.98 -4.95
N GLY A 128 2.65 8.15 -5.70
CA GLY A 128 2.62 8.47 -7.13
C GLY A 128 4.05 8.55 -7.67
N VAL A 129 4.19 8.43 -8.99
CA VAL A 129 5.50 8.44 -9.67
C VAL A 129 6.27 9.71 -9.35
N ALA A 130 5.59 10.86 -9.32
CA ALA A 130 6.18 12.16 -8.96
C ALA A 130 6.67 12.22 -7.50
N GLN A 131 6.03 11.49 -6.59
CA GLN A 131 6.46 11.38 -5.19
C GLN A 131 7.63 10.40 -5.00
N GLY A 132 7.93 9.56 -6.00
CA GLY A 132 9.07 8.65 -6.01
C GLY A 132 9.06 7.58 -4.90
N THR A 133 7.91 7.37 -4.23
CA THR A 133 7.81 6.54 -3.03
C THR A 133 6.99 5.27 -3.33
N PRO A 134 7.47 4.06 -2.97
CA PRO A 134 6.72 2.83 -3.18
C PRO A 134 5.49 2.73 -2.27
N ALA A 135 4.51 1.92 -2.66
CA ALA A 135 3.28 1.74 -1.90
C ALA A 135 3.53 1.23 -0.47
N GLU A 136 4.52 0.35 -0.29
CA GLU A 136 4.91 -0.20 1.02
C GLU A 136 5.21 0.91 2.04
N TYR A 137 5.97 1.93 1.64
CA TYR A 137 6.34 3.02 2.54
C TYR A 137 5.10 3.80 2.97
N VAL A 138 4.23 4.15 2.00
CA VAL A 138 3.00 4.92 2.27
C VAL A 138 2.09 4.15 3.22
N TYR A 139 1.87 2.86 2.96
CA TYR A 139 1.06 1.99 3.80
C TYR A 139 1.59 1.84 5.22
N LYS A 140 2.89 1.57 5.36
CA LYS A 140 3.51 1.42 6.68
C LYS A 140 3.52 2.73 7.46
N LEU A 141 3.73 3.87 6.79
CA LEU A 141 3.64 5.18 7.41
C LEU A 141 2.23 5.43 7.95
N TRP A 142 1.19 5.21 7.15
CA TRP A 142 -0.20 5.33 7.59
C TRP A 142 -0.51 4.44 8.81
N MET A 143 -0.12 3.16 8.75
CA MET A 143 -0.35 2.23 9.86
C MET A 143 0.42 2.63 11.13
N ALA A 144 1.66 3.11 11.00
CA ALA A 144 2.46 3.61 12.12
C ALA A 144 1.82 4.83 12.80
N HIS A 145 1.01 5.60 12.06
CA HIS A 145 0.23 6.72 12.58
C HIS A 145 -1.22 6.35 12.97
N GLY A 146 -1.52 5.05 13.06
CA GLY A 146 -2.82 4.56 13.54
C GLY A 146 -3.93 4.53 12.48
N ILE A 147 -3.63 4.82 11.21
CA ILE A 147 -4.58 4.69 10.10
C ILE A 147 -4.72 3.21 9.76
N THR A 148 -5.91 2.67 10.01
CA THR A 148 -6.23 1.26 9.76
C THR A 148 -7.14 1.09 8.54
N THR A 149 -7.74 2.17 8.05
CA THR A 149 -8.61 2.18 6.87
C THR A 149 -8.37 3.46 6.07
N VAL A 150 -8.30 3.34 4.75
CA VAL A 150 -8.13 4.46 3.83
C VAL A 150 -9.12 4.38 2.67
N ARG A 151 -9.59 5.54 2.22
CA ARG A 151 -10.26 5.72 0.94
C ARG A 151 -9.29 6.34 -0.04
N ASP A 152 -9.02 5.66 -1.15
CA ASP A 152 -8.22 6.17 -2.28
C ASP A 152 -9.13 6.78 -3.34
N PRO A 153 -9.14 8.12 -3.48
CA PRO A 153 -9.88 8.78 -4.55
C PRO A 153 -9.04 8.84 -5.83
N GLY A 154 -9.67 8.44 -6.93
CA GLY A 154 -9.15 8.57 -8.28
C GLY A 154 -8.23 7.45 -8.75
N SER A 155 -7.68 6.61 -7.85
CA SER A 155 -6.80 5.49 -8.25
C SER A 155 -5.64 5.96 -9.13
N GLY A 156 -4.84 6.90 -8.61
CA GLY A 156 -3.79 7.59 -9.37
C GLY A 156 -2.71 6.66 -9.95
N ASN A 157 -2.52 5.48 -9.36
CA ASN A 157 -1.63 4.43 -9.86
C ASN A 157 -2.30 3.49 -10.89
N GLY A 158 -3.54 3.77 -11.29
CA GLY A 158 -4.38 2.94 -12.17
C GLY A 158 -5.40 2.12 -11.40
N VAL A 159 -6.61 2.00 -11.96
CA VAL A 159 -7.76 1.30 -11.34
C VAL A 159 -7.41 -0.14 -11.00
N ASP A 160 -6.91 -0.91 -11.97
CA ASP A 160 -6.58 -2.32 -11.77
C ASP A 160 -5.46 -2.50 -10.73
N TRP A 161 -4.50 -1.58 -10.71
CA TRP A 161 -3.42 -1.60 -9.72
C TRP A 161 -3.99 -1.41 -8.31
N THR A 162 -4.85 -0.41 -8.13
CA THR A 162 -5.43 -0.10 -6.81
C THR A 162 -6.39 -1.21 -6.35
N LEU A 163 -7.16 -1.81 -7.26
CA LEU A 163 -8.04 -2.94 -6.95
C LEU A 163 -7.25 -4.18 -6.51
N ARG A 164 -6.10 -4.46 -7.14
CA ARG A 164 -5.21 -5.55 -6.73
C ARG A 164 -4.64 -5.34 -5.33
N GLU A 165 -4.14 -4.14 -5.02
CA GLU A 165 -3.62 -3.83 -3.68
C GLU A 165 -4.74 -3.93 -2.62
N ARG A 166 -5.95 -3.47 -2.93
CA ARG A 166 -7.12 -3.67 -2.07
C ARG A 166 -7.36 -5.15 -1.77
N GLU A 167 -7.36 -6.01 -2.77
CA GLU A 167 -7.60 -7.45 -2.61
C GLU A 167 -6.48 -8.15 -1.83
N ARG A 168 -5.23 -7.74 -2.04
CA ARG A 168 -4.09 -8.24 -1.28
C ARG A 168 -4.16 -7.81 0.18
N SER A 169 -4.49 -6.54 0.45
CA SER A 169 -4.74 -6.01 1.80
C SER A 169 -5.89 -6.75 2.50
N ALA A 170 -7.02 -6.94 1.81
CA ALA A 170 -8.18 -7.65 2.35
C ALA A 170 -7.89 -9.12 2.74
N ARG A 171 -6.90 -9.75 2.09
CA ARG A 171 -6.42 -11.10 2.39
C ARG A 171 -5.21 -11.13 3.34
N ASN A 172 -4.81 -10.00 3.91
CA ASN A 172 -3.61 -9.84 4.75
C ASN A 172 -2.31 -10.31 4.07
N GLN A 173 -2.24 -10.25 2.74
CA GLN A 173 -1.05 -10.64 1.97
C GLN A 173 0.02 -9.55 1.94
N ILE A 174 -0.35 -8.31 2.29
CA ILE A 174 0.55 -7.15 2.37
C ILE A 174 0.28 -6.40 3.68
N VAL A 175 1.28 -5.65 4.15
CA VAL A 175 1.12 -4.73 5.28
C VAL A 175 0.51 -3.42 4.77
N ALA A 176 -0.81 -3.30 4.91
CA ALA A 176 -1.55 -2.12 4.48
C ALA A 176 -2.82 -1.93 5.32
N PRO A 177 -3.34 -0.68 5.41
CA PRO A 177 -4.68 -0.46 5.93
C PRO A 177 -5.73 -1.12 5.03
N ARG A 178 -6.96 -1.25 5.51
CA ARG A 178 -8.10 -1.60 4.66
C ARG A 178 -8.29 -0.52 3.60
N ILE A 179 -8.40 -0.92 2.34
CA ILE A 179 -8.47 0.02 1.22
C ILE A 179 -9.90 0.05 0.66
N PHE A 180 -10.45 1.25 0.51
CA PHE A 180 -11.66 1.51 -0.28
C PHE A 180 -11.28 2.30 -1.52
N VAL A 181 -11.70 1.83 -2.69
CA VAL A 181 -11.32 2.39 -3.98
C VAL A 181 -12.46 3.21 -4.53
N TYR A 182 -12.22 4.52 -4.74
CA TYR A 182 -13.20 5.44 -5.28
C TYR A 182 -12.69 6.00 -6.60
N VAL A 183 -13.02 5.33 -7.69
CA VAL A 183 -12.64 5.77 -9.04
C VAL A 183 -13.39 7.03 -9.43
N ARG A 184 -12.79 7.84 -10.31
CA ARG A 184 -13.49 8.97 -10.93
C ARG A 184 -14.43 8.47 -12.02
N PRO A 185 -15.56 9.15 -12.29
CA PRO A 185 -16.36 8.86 -13.47
C PRO A 185 -15.49 8.83 -14.74
N GLY A 186 -15.68 7.82 -15.59
CA GLY A 186 -14.90 7.62 -16.82
C GLY A 186 -13.55 6.92 -16.64
N MET A 187 -13.09 6.64 -15.42
CA MET A 187 -11.87 5.85 -15.21
C MET A 187 -12.12 4.37 -15.55
N GLY A 188 -11.30 3.81 -16.44
CA GLY A 188 -11.49 2.45 -16.98
C GLY A 188 -12.36 2.41 -18.24
N TRP A 189 -12.85 3.57 -18.72
CA TRP A 189 -13.49 3.68 -20.02
C TRP A 189 -12.44 3.83 -21.12
N ASP A 190 -12.48 2.94 -22.10
CA ASP A 190 -11.55 2.88 -23.23
C ASP A 190 -12.23 3.15 -24.59
N ARG A 191 -13.53 3.43 -24.60
CA ARG A 191 -14.35 3.58 -25.83
C ARG A 191 -14.43 5.01 -26.38
N GLY A 192 -13.52 5.90 -25.98
CA GLY A 192 -13.43 7.29 -26.48
C GLY A 192 -14.21 8.33 -25.68
N PRO A 193 -14.43 9.55 -26.17
CA PRO A 193 -15.22 10.56 -25.46
C PRO A 193 -16.70 10.15 -25.33
N ILE A 194 -17.30 10.33 -24.15
CA ILE A 194 -18.75 10.17 -23.98
C ILE A 194 -19.41 11.45 -24.50
N THR A 195 -20.01 11.38 -25.70
CA THR A 195 -20.61 12.54 -26.39
C THR A 195 -22.13 12.48 -26.47
N THR A 196 -22.74 11.34 -26.12
CA THR A 196 -24.20 11.14 -26.14
C THR A 196 -24.67 10.40 -24.88
N PRO A 197 -25.91 10.62 -24.42
CA PRO A 197 -26.47 9.93 -23.25
C PRO A 197 -26.73 8.42 -23.46
N GLU A 198 -26.75 7.93 -24.70
CA GLU A 198 -26.98 6.52 -25.05
C GLU A 198 -25.71 5.63 -25.03
N LEU A 199 -24.54 6.20 -24.71
CA LEU A 199 -23.23 5.51 -24.73
C LEU A 199 -22.67 5.21 -23.33
#